data_AF-A0AAV6B680-F1
#
_entry.id   AF-A0AAV6B680-F1
#
_cell.length_a   1.000
_cell.length_b   1.000
_cell.length_c   1.000
_cell.angle_alpha   90.00
_cell.angle_beta   90.00
_cell.angle_gamma   90.00
#
_symmetry.space_group_name_H-M   'P 1'
#
loop_
_entity.id
_entity.type
_entity.pdbx_description
1 polymer ?
#
loop_
_entity_poly.entity_id
_entity_poly.type
_entity_poly.pdbx_seq_one_letter_code
_entity_poly.pdbx_strand_id
1 'polypeptide(L)'
;MAEECETASVEIISAEERAELERRWSNDELHHRREQVLAFVRAQRAEILQLANGSRELVDLTAAARRLIARLRSVHRPSEMRDQVREMHNEIWYCGQRGEYDQPRIKQKWTDLHAASWRDWRIKEYLFLAERSAADIADIINSHGPD
;
A
#
# COMPACT_ATOMS: atom_id res chain seq x y z
N MET A 1 -15.94 -29.98 6.74
CA MET A 1 -14.66 -29.23 6.73
C MET A 1 -14.91 -28.00 5.91
N ALA A 2 -15.10 -26.88 6.59
CA ALA A 2 -15.48 -25.62 5.97
C ALA A 2 -14.28 -25.06 5.21
N GLU A 3 -14.41 -24.93 3.89
CA GLU A 3 -13.59 -24.04 3.06
C GLU A 3 -13.96 -22.60 3.41
N GLU A 4 -13.59 -22.17 4.61
CA GLU A 4 -13.55 -20.76 4.96
C GLU A 4 -12.26 -20.18 4.38
N CYS A 5 -12.38 -19.42 3.31
CA CYS A 5 -12.17 -17.97 3.32
C CYS A 5 -12.04 -17.55 1.87
N GLU A 6 -13.19 -17.21 1.28
CA GLU A 6 -13.37 -15.91 0.66
C GLU A 6 -12.08 -15.40 0.01
N THR A 7 -11.93 -15.71 -1.28
CA THR A 7 -11.11 -14.94 -2.23
C THR A 7 -11.43 -13.47 -1.98
N ALA A 8 -10.71 -12.86 -1.04
CA ALA A 8 -10.79 -11.47 -0.71
C ALA A 8 -10.65 -10.75 -2.04
N SER A 9 -11.73 -10.06 -2.41
CA SER A 9 -11.86 -9.27 -3.62
C SER A 9 -10.49 -8.77 -4.01
N VAL A 10 -9.92 -9.33 -5.07
CA VAL A 10 -8.72 -8.77 -5.69
C VAL A 10 -9.04 -7.29 -5.82
N GLU A 11 -8.39 -6.42 -5.04
CA GLU A 11 -8.74 -5.01 -5.00
C GLU A 11 -8.44 -4.44 -6.38
N ILE A 12 -9.46 -4.44 -7.24
CA ILE A 12 -9.35 -4.06 -8.64
C ILE A 12 -9.10 -2.55 -8.64
N ILE A 13 -7.91 -2.17 -9.09
CA ILE A 13 -7.59 -0.79 -9.45
C ILE A 13 -8.36 -0.49 -10.73
N SER A 14 -9.28 0.46 -10.69
CA SER A 14 -10.05 0.86 -11.88
C SER A 14 -9.13 1.46 -12.96
N ALA A 15 -9.62 1.62 -14.19
CA ALA A 15 -8.83 2.23 -15.26
C ALA A 15 -8.42 3.67 -14.93
N GLU A 16 -9.31 4.46 -14.31
CA GLU A 16 -9.04 5.84 -13.88
C GLU A 16 -8.03 5.87 -12.73
N GLU A 17 -8.19 5.00 -11.74
CA GLU A 17 -7.26 4.88 -10.62
C GLU A 17 -5.88 4.46 -11.09
N ARG A 18 -5.81 3.53 -12.04
CA ARG A 18 -4.55 3.10 -12.65
C ARG A 18 -3.92 4.27 -13.40
N ALA A 19 -4.66 5.00 -14.22
CA ALA A 19 -4.14 6.15 -14.94
C ALA A 19 -3.55 7.22 -14.01
N GLU A 20 -4.20 7.49 -12.87
CA GLU A 20 -3.66 8.40 -11.86
C GLU A 20 -2.38 7.86 -11.21
N LEU A 21 -2.33 6.57 -10.85
CA LEU A 21 -1.12 5.96 -10.30
C LEU A 21 0.05 5.98 -11.31
N GLU A 22 -0.22 5.77 -12.59
CA GLU A 22 0.76 5.88 -13.68
C GLU A 22 1.30 7.31 -13.82
N ARG A 23 0.41 8.30 -13.75
CA ARG A 23 0.82 9.72 -13.77
C ARG A 23 1.75 10.03 -12.61
N ARG A 24 1.37 9.64 -11.40
CA ARG A 24 2.16 9.87 -10.18
C ARG A 24 3.50 9.13 -10.19
N TRP A 25 3.51 7.92 -10.72
CA TRP A 25 4.74 7.16 -10.96
C TRP A 25 5.68 7.88 -11.92
N SER A 26 5.14 8.34 -13.07
CA SER A 26 5.93 9.04 -14.10
C SER A 26 6.51 10.37 -13.60
N ASN A 27 5.86 10.98 -12.60
CA ASN A 27 6.30 12.20 -11.93
C ASN A 27 7.19 11.94 -10.68
N ASP A 28 7.58 10.69 -10.41
CA ASP A 28 8.37 10.28 -9.23
C ASP A 28 7.70 10.56 -7.87
N GLU A 29 6.40 10.86 -7.84
CA GLU A 29 5.63 11.16 -6.62
C GLU A 29 5.45 9.93 -5.72
N LEU A 30 5.77 8.73 -6.21
CA LEU A 30 5.65 7.47 -5.49
C LEU A 30 6.98 6.87 -5.03
N HIS A 31 8.11 7.56 -5.28
CA HIS A 31 9.45 7.05 -5.00
C HIS A 31 9.60 6.51 -3.57
N HIS A 32 9.31 7.34 -2.58
CA HIS A 32 9.46 6.97 -1.16
C HIS A 32 8.59 5.76 -0.78
N ARG A 33 7.41 5.62 -1.39
CA ARG A 33 6.53 4.48 -1.14
C ARG A 33 7.03 3.21 -1.82
N ARG A 34 7.66 3.34 -3.01
CA ARG A 34 8.35 2.22 -3.66
C ARG A 34 9.43 1.66 -2.74
N GLU A 35 10.26 2.52 -2.15
CA GLU A 35 11.30 2.10 -1.21
C GLU A 35 10.71 1.34 -0.01
N GLN A 36 9.59 1.82 0.54
CA GLN A 36 8.88 1.15 1.63
C GLN A 36 8.37 -0.23 1.21
N VAL A 37 7.80 -0.37 0.00
CA VAL A 37 7.36 -1.66 -0.54
C VAL A 37 8.55 -2.62 -0.70
N LEU A 38 9.68 -2.16 -1.23
CA LEU A 38 10.86 -3.00 -1.38
C LEU A 38 11.48 -3.39 -0.02
N ALA A 39 11.50 -2.49 0.95
CA ALA A 39 11.95 -2.79 2.31
C ALA A 39 11.04 -3.83 2.99
N PHE A 40 9.72 -3.70 2.81
CA PHE A 40 8.76 -4.69 3.27
C PHE A 40 8.98 -6.05 2.61
N VAL A 41 9.21 -6.11 1.29
CA VAL A 41 9.50 -7.36 0.58
C VAL A 41 10.77 -8.02 1.12
N ARG A 42 11.83 -7.25 1.41
CA ARG A 42 13.04 -7.78 2.06
C ARG A 42 12.71 -8.40 3.42
N ALA A 43 11.97 -7.68 4.27
CA ALA A 43 11.59 -8.14 5.60
C ALA A 43 10.67 -9.37 5.57
N GLN A 44 9.84 -9.51 4.54
CA GLN A 44 8.86 -10.60 4.39
C GLN A 44 9.30 -11.68 3.40
N ARG A 45 10.59 -11.73 3.03
CA ARG A 45 11.12 -12.62 2.00
C ARG A 45 10.72 -14.08 2.21
N ALA A 46 10.86 -14.60 3.44
CA ALA A 46 10.55 -15.98 3.77
C ALA A 46 9.06 -16.31 3.56
N GLU A 47 8.18 -15.41 3.98
CA GLU A 47 6.72 -15.58 3.83
C GLU A 47 6.29 -15.48 2.36
N ILE A 48 6.91 -14.58 1.58
CA ILE A 48 6.64 -14.46 0.14
C ILE A 48 7.05 -15.73 -0.60
N LEU A 49 8.23 -16.30 -0.29
CA LEU A 49 8.67 -17.57 -0.86
C LEU A 49 7.72 -18.73 -0.52
N GLN A 50 7.23 -18.76 0.72
CA GLN A 50 6.24 -19.75 1.14
C GLN A 50 4.93 -19.60 0.37
N LEU A 51 4.42 -18.37 0.21
CA LEU A 51 3.20 -18.07 -0.56
C LEU A 51 3.35 -18.34 -2.07
N ALA A 52 4.58 -18.30 -2.58
CA ALA A 52 4.92 -18.68 -3.95
C ALA A 52 5.11 -20.21 -4.12
N ASN A 53 4.83 -21.01 -3.10
CA ASN A 53 5.08 -22.47 -3.08
C ASN A 53 6.53 -22.83 -3.46
N GLY A 54 7.49 -21.99 -3.08
CA GLY A 54 8.91 -22.16 -3.43
C GLY A 54 9.26 -21.81 -4.88
N SER A 55 8.30 -21.38 -5.71
CA SER A 55 8.58 -20.86 -7.04
C SER A 55 9.48 -19.63 -6.97
N ARG A 56 10.43 -19.54 -7.91
CA ARG A 56 11.36 -18.42 -8.06
C ARG A 56 11.06 -17.57 -9.30
N GLU A 57 9.97 -17.89 -9.99
CA GLU A 57 9.51 -17.16 -11.16
C GLU A 57 8.98 -15.78 -10.76
N LEU A 58 9.34 -14.76 -11.54
CA LEU A 58 9.01 -13.36 -11.28
C LEU A 58 7.50 -13.15 -11.08
N VAL A 59 6.68 -13.81 -11.90
CA VAL A 59 5.21 -13.71 -11.84
C VAL A 59 4.67 -14.24 -10.50
N ASP A 60 5.18 -15.38 -10.04
CA ASP A 60 4.72 -16.02 -8.80
C ASP A 60 5.15 -15.22 -7.57
N LEU A 61 6.40 -14.74 -7.55
CA LEU A 61 6.94 -13.92 -6.48
C LEU A 61 6.18 -12.59 -6.35
N THR A 62 5.89 -11.95 -7.48
CA THR A 62 5.11 -10.70 -7.52
C THR A 62 3.67 -10.93 -7.06
N ALA A 63 3.04 -12.03 -7.49
CA ALA A 63 1.69 -12.41 -7.06
C ALA A 63 1.65 -12.70 -5.55
N ALA A 64 2.64 -13.42 -5.02
CA ALA A 64 2.77 -13.72 -3.60
C ALA A 64 2.97 -12.45 -2.75
N ALA A 65 3.85 -11.54 -3.19
CA ALA A 65 4.05 -10.24 -2.53
C ALA A 65 2.75 -9.41 -2.50
N ARG A 66 2.03 -9.34 -3.62
CA ARG A 66 0.74 -8.64 -3.70
C ARG A 66 -0.31 -9.25 -2.78
N ARG A 67 -0.42 -10.59 -2.72
CA ARG A 67 -1.32 -11.29 -1.79
C ARG A 67 -0.98 -10.95 -0.33
N LEU A 68 0.30 -10.92 0.01
CA LEU A 68 0.74 -10.59 1.37
C LEU A 68 0.41 -9.13 1.74
N ILE A 69 0.67 -8.18 0.84
CA ILE A 69 0.31 -6.76 1.00
C ILE A 69 -1.21 -6.61 1.19
N ALA A 70 -2.01 -7.24 0.33
CA ALA A 70 -3.47 -7.19 0.42
C ALA A 70 -3.97 -7.76 1.75
N ARG A 71 -3.36 -8.84 2.25
CA ARG A 71 -3.71 -9.46 3.54
C ARG A 71 -3.33 -8.59 4.73
N LEU A 72 -2.11 -8.04 4.76
CA LEU A 72 -1.63 -7.22 5.89
C LEU A 72 -2.17 -5.79 5.88
N ARG A 73 -2.65 -5.31 4.71
CA ARG A 73 -3.23 -3.98 4.49
C ARG A 73 -2.30 -2.83 4.91
N SER A 74 -1.00 -3.08 5.06
CA SER A 74 0.00 -2.12 5.53
C SER A 74 1.40 -2.60 5.16
N VAL A 75 2.23 -1.66 4.75
CA VAL A 75 3.63 -1.89 4.36
C VAL A 75 4.55 -1.17 5.34
N HIS A 76 4.16 0.00 5.85
CA HIS A 76 4.98 0.79 6.77
C HIS A 76 4.11 1.69 7.68
N ARG A 77 3.54 1.10 8.74
CA ARG A 77 2.61 1.77 9.67
C ARG A 77 3.06 3.16 10.15
N PRO A 78 4.32 3.38 10.59
CA PRO A 78 4.72 4.71 11.06
C PRO A 78 4.63 5.79 9.98
N SER A 79 4.86 5.43 8.71
CA SER A 79 4.74 6.40 7.60
C SER A 79 3.27 6.62 7.24
N GLU A 80 2.47 5.57 7.25
CA GLU A 80 1.02 5.67 7.02
C GLU A 80 0.37 6.60 8.05
N MET A 81 0.71 6.43 9.34
CA MET A 81 0.19 7.29 10.41
C MET A 81 0.60 8.76 10.24
N ARG A 82 1.86 9.03 9.87
CA ARG A 82 2.31 10.40 9.59
C ARG A 82 1.55 11.03 8.43
N ASP A 83 1.34 10.28 7.35
CA ASP A 83 0.58 10.77 6.20
C ASP A 83 -0.89 11.05 6.60
N GLN A 84 -1.54 10.18 7.36
CA GLN A 84 -2.90 10.42 7.86
C GLN A 84 -2.99 11.67 8.73
N VAL A 85 -2.02 11.88 9.62
CA VAL A 85 -1.95 13.10 10.44
C VAL A 85 -1.80 14.35 9.59
N ARG A 86 -0.99 14.28 8.52
CA ARG A 86 -0.86 15.38 7.57
C ARG A 86 -2.18 15.69 6.87
N GLU A 87 -2.90 14.68 6.40
CA GLU A 87 -4.21 14.90 5.74
C GLU A 87 -5.24 15.49 6.72
N MET A 88 -5.25 15.05 7.98
CA MET A 88 -6.08 15.68 9.01
C MET A 88 -5.71 17.15 9.26
N HIS A 89 -4.42 17.51 9.24
CA HIS A 89 -4.00 18.91 9.37
C HIS A 89 -4.39 19.76 8.16
N ASN A 90 -4.36 19.19 6.95
CA ASN A 90 -4.84 19.87 5.74
C ASN A 90 -6.33 20.19 5.86
N GLU A 91 -7.14 19.24 6.36
CA GLU A 91 -8.57 19.45 6.59
C GLU A 91 -8.82 20.57 7.62
N ILE A 92 -8.06 20.56 8.73
CA ILE A 92 -8.15 21.62 9.75
C ILE A 92 -7.85 22.99 9.14
N TRP A 93 -6.82 23.10 8.31
CA TRP A 93 -6.48 24.35 7.64
C TRP A 93 -7.62 24.82 6.72
N TYR A 94 -8.20 23.91 5.94
CA TYR A 94 -9.30 24.20 5.02
C TYR A 94 -10.60 24.61 5.75
N CYS A 95 -10.96 23.92 6.83
CA CYS A 95 -12.05 24.32 7.72
C CYS A 95 -11.79 25.68 8.36
N GLY A 96 -10.55 25.97 8.75
CA GLY A 96 -10.13 27.27 9.27
C GLY A 96 -10.37 28.41 8.27
N GLN A 97 -10.10 28.19 6.97
CA GLN A 97 -10.44 29.16 5.91
C GLN A 97 -11.95 29.48 5.82
N ARG A 98 -12.79 28.64 6.42
CA ARG A 98 -14.26 28.75 6.45
C ARG A 98 -14.81 29.17 7.81
N GLY A 99 -13.93 29.48 8.78
CA GLY A 99 -14.30 29.92 10.12
C GLY A 99 -14.58 28.79 11.13
N GLU A 100 -14.24 27.54 10.80
CA GLU A 100 -14.39 26.38 11.69
C GLU A 100 -13.05 26.02 12.34
N TYR A 101 -12.93 26.18 13.66
CA TYR A 101 -11.65 26.05 14.39
C TYR A 101 -11.64 24.92 15.44
N ASP A 102 -12.72 24.17 15.56
CA ASP A 102 -12.84 23.05 16.49
C ASP A 102 -12.07 21.84 15.96
N GLN A 103 -10.77 21.79 16.25
CA GLN A 103 -9.87 20.76 15.74
C GLN A 103 -10.28 19.34 16.14
N PRO A 104 -10.65 19.02 17.39
CA PRO A 104 -11.14 17.69 17.75
C PRO A 104 -12.32 17.24 16.88
N ARG A 105 -13.30 18.13 16.68
CA ARG A 105 -14.48 17.81 15.85
C ARG A 105 -14.13 17.61 14.39
N ILE A 106 -13.24 18.44 13.82
CA ILE A 106 -12.78 18.30 12.44
C ILE A 106 -12.05 16.97 12.24
N LYS A 107 -11.13 16.60 13.16
CA LYS A 107 -10.40 15.32 13.10
C LYS A 107 -11.32 14.11 13.17
N GLN A 108 -12.32 14.15 14.06
CA GLN A 108 -13.31 13.08 14.16
C GLN A 108 -14.11 12.96 12.85
N LYS A 109 -14.64 14.08 12.35
CA LYS A 109 -15.39 14.12 11.09
C LYS A 109 -14.56 13.62 9.91
N TRP A 110 -13.29 14.03 9.80
CA TRP A 110 -12.39 13.54 8.76
C TRP A 110 -12.20 12.04 8.87
N THR A 111 -12.01 11.52 10.09
CA THR A 111 -11.85 10.09 10.34
C THR A 111 -13.07 9.31 9.88
N ASP A 112 -14.26 9.78 10.24
CA ASP A 112 -15.54 9.12 9.91
C ASP A 112 -15.80 9.11 8.40
N LEU A 113 -15.40 10.16 7.68
CA LEU A 113 -15.69 10.32 6.25
C LEU A 113 -14.61 9.77 5.33
N HIS A 114 -13.34 9.83 5.73
CA HIS A 114 -12.20 9.67 4.82
C HIS A 114 -11.20 8.58 5.22
N ALA A 115 -11.16 8.14 6.48
CA ALA A 115 -10.09 7.22 6.92
C ALA A 115 -10.10 5.88 6.17
N ALA A 116 -11.30 5.32 5.91
CA ALA A 116 -11.45 4.06 5.20
C ALA A 116 -10.99 4.18 3.73
N SER A 117 -11.54 5.14 3.00
CA SER A 117 -11.21 5.36 1.58
C SER A 117 -9.74 5.76 1.40
N TRP A 118 -9.17 6.53 2.32
CA TRP A 118 -7.75 6.84 2.34
C TRP A 118 -6.89 5.58 2.47
N ARG A 119 -7.31 4.63 3.33
CA ARG A 119 -6.58 3.38 3.54
C ARG A 119 -6.70 2.44 2.34
N ASP A 120 -7.88 2.36 1.72
CA ASP A 120 -8.08 1.58 0.50
C ASP A 120 -7.24 2.12 -0.64
N TRP A 121 -7.22 3.44 -0.84
CA TRP A 121 -6.34 4.07 -1.82
C TRP A 121 -4.87 3.75 -1.56
N ARG A 122 -4.45 3.78 -0.29
CA ARG A 122 -3.07 3.46 0.09
C ARG A 122 -2.67 2.03 -0.30
N ILE A 123 -3.58 1.08 -0.23
CA ILE A 123 -3.28 -0.31 -0.56
C ILE A 123 -3.25 -0.50 -2.07
N LYS A 124 -4.13 0.18 -2.82
CA LYS A 124 -4.04 0.25 -4.28
C LYS A 124 -2.68 0.79 -4.75
N GLU A 125 -2.17 1.84 -4.10
CA GLU A 125 -0.80 2.34 -4.35
C GLU A 125 0.25 1.25 -4.14
N TYR A 126 0.20 0.51 -3.02
CA TYR A 126 1.16 -0.55 -2.74
C TYR A 126 1.08 -1.71 -3.73
N LEU A 127 -0.12 -2.13 -4.12
CA LEU A 127 -0.34 -3.19 -5.10
C LEU A 127 0.20 -2.78 -6.49
N PHE A 128 -0.05 -1.53 -6.89
CA PHE A 128 0.51 -0.96 -8.10
C PHE A 128 2.04 -0.92 -8.07
N LEU A 129 2.62 -0.46 -6.95
CA LEU A 129 4.08 -0.39 -6.80
C LEU A 129 4.75 -1.76 -6.81
N ALA A 130 4.10 -2.77 -6.23
CA ALA A 130 4.57 -4.15 -6.28
C ALA A 130 4.56 -4.68 -7.73
N GLU A 131 3.52 -4.39 -8.51
CA GLU A 131 3.46 -4.75 -9.94
C GLU A 131 4.56 -4.03 -10.74
N ARG A 132 4.74 -2.72 -10.53
CA ARG A 132 5.77 -1.92 -11.22
C ARG A 132 7.19 -2.27 -10.83
N SER A 133 7.39 -2.88 -9.66
CA SER A 133 8.72 -3.27 -9.15
C SER A 133 8.94 -4.79 -9.21
N ALA A 134 8.23 -5.51 -10.09
CA ALA A 134 8.27 -6.97 -10.17
C ALA A 134 9.69 -7.53 -10.34
N ALA A 135 10.51 -6.89 -11.19
CA ALA A 135 11.92 -7.28 -11.37
C ALA A 135 12.73 -7.09 -10.09
N ASP A 136 12.61 -5.93 -9.43
CA ASP A 136 13.31 -5.66 -8.17
C ASP A 136 12.88 -6.65 -7.06
N ILE A 137 11.60 -7.01 -7.00
CA ILE A 137 11.05 -7.99 -6.06
C ILE A 137 11.68 -9.36 -6.31
N ALA A 138 11.69 -9.81 -7.57
CA ALA A 138 12.30 -11.08 -7.94
C ALA A 138 13.79 -11.09 -7.59
N ASP A 139 14.50 -10.01 -7.87
CA ASP A 139 15.91 -9.85 -7.52
C ASP A 139 16.12 -9.90 -6.01
N ILE A 140 15.38 -9.13 -5.22
CA ILE A 140 15.47 -9.14 -3.75
C ILE A 140 15.28 -10.55 -3.18
N ILE A 141 14.33 -11.30 -3.71
CA ILE A 141 13.99 -12.63 -3.18
C ILE A 141 15.01 -13.67 -3.66
N ASN A 142 15.42 -13.63 -4.93
CA ASN A 142 16.34 -14.60 -5.50
C ASN A 142 17.80 -14.35 -5.13
N SER A 143 18.16 -13.11 -4.79
CA SER A 143 19.47 -12.76 -4.25
C SER A 143 19.75 -13.55 -2.98
N HIS A 144 20.88 -14.25 -2.96
CA HIS A 144 21.48 -14.80 -1.74
C HIS A 144 22.11 -13.64 -0.93
N GLY A 145 21.29 -12.89 -0.19
CA GLY A 145 21.80 -12.05 0.90
C GLY A 145 22.09 -12.93 2.13
N PRO A 146 23.21 -12.72 2.84
CA PRO A 146 23.57 -13.54 4.00
C PRO A 146 22.56 -13.33 5.14
N ASP A 147 22.21 -14.43 5.80
CA ASP A 147 21.49 -14.43 7.08
C ASP A 147 22.28 -13.69 8.18
#